data_AF-A0A839X0J7-F1
#
_entry.id   AF-A0A839X0J7-F1
#
_cell.length_a   1.000
_cell.length_b   1.000
_cell.length_c   1.000
_cell.angle_alpha   90.00
_cell.angle_beta   90.00
_cell.angle_gamma   90.00
#
_symmetry.space_group_name_H-M   'P 1'
#
loop_
_entity.id
_entity.type
_entity.pdbx_description
1 polymer ?
#
loop_
_entity_poly.entity_id
_entity_poly.type
_entity_poly.pdbx_seq_one_letter_code
_entity_poly.pdbx_strand_id
1 'polypeptide(L)'
;MPAPRADATSGDLPRSPAIDATVLRRLRAQAARLSRRAADVDDLVQEVLLAAILAGRTDAAWLAGTLRRQAAMAARGAVRRRRREDAAGQWLQARDPCDVVALPALPTMPLAARRVARLALHGLDAAEIRWLLGISPQAFRQRLVSIRKSVASAPADVRAALQAFAAAPASRCAPMPRPMGPIRCVLQHAALGSALGTHDPSGQLLLIRRGAHTSAPGGNVSA
;
A
#
# COMPACT_ATOMS: atom_id res chain seq x y z
N MET A 1 -1.71 -17.08 63.31
CA MET A 1 -0.60 -17.46 62.41
C MET A 1 -1.14 -17.70 61.01
N PRO A 2 -0.90 -16.79 60.04
CA PRO A 2 -0.99 -17.09 58.62
C PRO A 2 0.41 -17.31 58.04
N ALA A 3 0.55 -18.29 57.16
CA ALA A 3 1.80 -18.60 56.46
C ALA A 3 2.20 -17.48 55.47
N PRO A 4 3.51 -17.19 55.31
CA PRO A 4 3.95 -16.22 54.30
C PRO A 4 3.82 -16.81 52.90
N ARG A 5 3.18 -16.05 52.00
CA ARG A 5 3.11 -16.36 50.56
C ARG A 5 4.49 -16.12 49.95
N ALA A 6 5.05 -17.15 49.31
CA ALA A 6 6.30 -17.08 48.58
C ALA A 6 6.21 -16.11 47.40
N ASP A 7 7.30 -15.35 47.23
CA ASP A 7 7.52 -14.33 46.21
C ASP A 7 7.27 -14.84 44.78
N ALA A 8 6.46 -14.08 44.04
CA ALA A 8 6.26 -14.23 42.60
C ALA A 8 6.84 -13.02 41.84
N THR A 9 8.10 -12.66 42.09
CA THR A 9 8.83 -11.67 41.28
C THR A 9 10.33 -11.99 41.18
N SER A 10 10.66 -13.24 40.91
CA SER A 10 11.95 -13.56 40.29
C SER A 10 11.68 -13.95 38.85
N GLY A 11 11.65 -12.96 37.97
CA GLY A 11 11.73 -13.16 36.52
C GLY A 11 13.10 -13.71 36.18
N ASP A 12 13.31 -15.01 36.45
CA ASP A 12 14.49 -15.74 36.02
C ASP A 12 14.41 -15.84 34.50
N LEU A 13 15.07 -14.90 33.81
CA LEU A 13 15.32 -15.02 32.38
C LEU A 13 15.86 -16.45 32.17
N PRO A 14 15.30 -17.25 31.25
CA PRO A 14 15.78 -18.61 31.03
C PRO A 14 17.29 -18.54 30.85
N ARG A 15 18.05 -19.23 31.72
CA ARG A 15 19.51 -19.20 31.71
C ARG A 15 19.96 -19.36 30.28
N SER A 16 20.47 -18.28 29.69
CA SER A 16 20.78 -18.23 28.26
C SER A 16 21.74 -19.38 27.99
N PRO A 17 21.36 -20.37 27.17
CA PRO A 17 22.22 -21.52 26.97
C PRO A 17 23.50 -21.01 26.31
N ALA A 18 24.65 -21.30 26.93
CA ALA A 18 25.92 -20.71 26.52
C ALA A 18 26.25 -21.09 25.07
N ILE A 19 26.04 -20.16 24.13
CA ILE A 19 26.39 -20.34 22.73
C ILE A 19 27.87 -20.02 22.59
N ASP A 20 28.69 -21.07 22.47
CA ASP A 20 30.13 -20.93 22.29
C ASP A 20 30.49 -20.36 20.91
N ALA A 21 31.61 -19.64 20.84
CA ALA A 21 32.18 -19.08 19.62
C ALA A 21 32.43 -20.15 18.55
N THR A 22 32.70 -21.40 18.94
CA THR A 22 32.87 -22.53 18.02
C THR A 22 31.57 -22.91 17.33
N VAL A 23 30.44 -22.89 18.05
CA VAL A 23 29.11 -23.14 17.49
C VAL A 23 28.74 -22.03 16.52
N LEU A 24 28.99 -20.77 16.90
CA LEU A 24 28.73 -19.61 16.05
C LEU A 24 29.51 -19.67 14.72
N ARG A 25 30.81 -20.01 14.76
CA ARG A 25 31.63 -20.16 13.54
C ARG A 25 31.10 -21.26 12.62
N ARG A 26 30.70 -22.40 13.17
CA ARG A 26 30.12 -23.51 12.39
C ARG A 26 28.79 -23.11 11.76
N LEU A 27 27.93 -22.40 12.51
CA LEU A 27 26.64 -21.93 12.02
C LEU A 27 26.79 -20.93 10.88
N ARG A 28 27.72 -19.97 11.01
CA ARG A 28 28.07 -19.02 9.95
C ARG A 28 28.58 -19.71 8.69
N ALA A 29 29.48 -20.69 8.84
CA ALA A 29 29.99 -21.46 7.70
C ALA A 29 28.87 -22.26 6.98
N GLN A 30 27.90 -22.78 7.73
CA GLN A 30 26.73 -23.44 7.14
C GLN A 30 25.79 -22.44 6.45
N ALA A 31 25.55 -21.27 7.05
CA ALA A 31 24.71 -20.23 6.47
C ALA A 31 25.31 -19.67 5.16
N ALA A 32 26.63 -19.51 5.11
CA ALA A 32 27.36 -19.09 3.90
C ALA A 32 27.25 -20.09 2.73
N ARG A 33 26.98 -21.37 2.99
CA ARG A 33 26.71 -22.37 1.94
C ARG A 33 25.28 -22.31 1.42
N LEU A 34 24.36 -21.79 2.23
CA LEU A 34 22.93 -21.74 1.92
C LEU A 34 22.51 -20.40 1.31
N SER A 35 23.27 -19.32 1.54
CA SER A 35 23.01 -18.01 0.96
C SER A 35 24.18 -17.52 0.10
N ARG A 36 23.85 -16.80 -0.99
CA ARG A 36 24.81 -16.24 -1.94
C ARG A 36 25.27 -14.82 -1.58
N ARG A 37 24.64 -14.16 -0.61
CA ARG A 37 24.95 -12.78 -0.17
C ARG A 37 25.40 -12.78 1.29
N ALA A 38 26.47 -12.06 1.58
CA ALA A 38 27.03 -11.98 2.94
C ALA A 38 26.04 -11.39 3.96
N ALA A 39 25.25 -10.37 3.59
CA ALA A 39 24.24 -9.79 4.48
C ALA A 39 23.18 -10.83 4.92
N ASP A 40 22.69 -11.63 3.97
CA ASP A 40 21.72 -12.69 4.24
C ASP A 40 22.28 -13.81 5.16
N VAL A 41 23.61 -13.99 5.20
CA VAL A 41 24.27 -14.98 6.08
C VAL A 41 24.16 -14.57 7.53
N ASP A 42 24.42 -13.29 7.82
CA ASP A 42 24.40 -12.77 9.18
C ASP A 42 22.96 -12.71 9.73
N ASP A 43 22.01 -12.29 8.89
CA ASP A 43 20.58 -12.28 9.24
C ASP A 43 20.08 -13.71 9.56
N LEU A 44 20.41 -14.69 8.71
CA LEU A 44 20.04 -16.09 8.95
C LEU A 44 20.63 -16.62 10.26
N VAL A 45 21.89 -16.31 10.55
CA VAL A 45 22.53 -16.73 11.80
C VAL A 45 21.80 -16.11 12.99
N GLN A 46 21.52 -14.81 12.93
CA GLN A 46 20.82 -14.09 14.00
C GLN A 46 19.42 -14.65 14.26
N GLU A 47 18.64 -14.95 13.20
CA GLU A 47 17.33 -15.57 13.34
C GLU A 47 17.38 -16.98 13.94
N VAL A 48 18.38 -17.80 13.60
CA VAL A 48 18.55 -19.13 14.20
C VAL A 48 18.92 -19.02 15.68
N LEU A 49 19.83 -18.11 16.03
CA LEU A 49 20.25 -17.90 17.42
C LEU A 49 19.10 -17.37 18.28
N LEU A 50 18.28 -16.46 17.74
CA LEU A 50 17.08 -15.99 18.41
C LEU A 50 16.11 -17.15 18.66
N ALA A 51 15.85 -17.99 17.64
CA ALA A 51 15.00 -19.16 17.78
C ALA A 51 15.55 -20.17 18.80
N ALA A 52 16.87 -20.34 18.87
CA ALA A 52 17.56 -21.19 19.83
C ALA A 52 17.39 -20.71 21.27
N ILE A 53 17.54 -19.41 21.52
CA ILE A 53 17.33 -18.80 22.85
C ILE A 53 15.88 -18.98 23.27
N LEU A 54 14.93 -18.67 22.39
CA LEU A 54 13.49 -18.79 22.68
C LEU A 54 13.07 -20.25 22.95
N ALA A 55 13.68 -21.22 22.26
CA ALA A 55 13.43 -22.64 22.46
C ALA A 55 14.24 -23.26 23.61
N GLY A 56 15.21 -22.52 24.18
CA GLY A 56 16.16 -23.06 25.16
C GLY A 56 17.04 -24.19 24.62
N ARG A 57 17.35 -24.19 23.32
CA ARG A 57 18.07 -25.29 22.65
C ARG A 57 19.37 -24.84 22.00
N THR A 58 20.43 -25.61 22.17
CA THR A 58 21.75 -25.36 21.53
C THR A 58 22.31 -26.57 20.81
N ASP A 59 21.52 -27.64 20.66
CA ASP A 59 22.00 -28.85 20.00
C ASP A 59 22.25 -28.60 18.50
N ALA A 60 23.42 -29.06 18.03
CA ALA A 60 23.92 -28.75 16.69
C ALA A 60 23.00 -29.29 15.57
N ALA A 61 22.33 -30.42 15.81
CA ALA A 61 21.41 -31.02 14.84
C ALA A 61 20.16 -30.16 14.66
N TRP A 62 19.55 -29.67 15.75
CA TRP A 62 18.41 -28.76 15.69
C TRP A 62 18.78 -27.42 15.05
N LEU A 63 19.90 -26.84 15.46
CA LEU A 63 20.42 -25.58 14.87
C LEU A 63 20.60 -25.69 13.35
N ALA A 64 21.21 -26.77 12.87
CA ALA A 64 21.39 -27.01 11.44
C ALA A 64 20.07 -27.28 10.70
N GLY A 65 19.07 -27.86 11.38
CA GLY A 65 17.71 -28.04 10.85
C GLY A 65 16.95 -26.72 10.72
N THR A 66 16.96 -25.90 11.78
CA THR A 66 16.34 -24.57 11.81
C THR A 66 16.95 -23.66 10.77
N LEU A 67 18.28 -23.65 10.63
CA LEU A 67 18.99 -22.89 9.61
C LEU A 67 18.53 -23.23 8.19
N ARG A 68 18.42 -24.53 7.85
CA ARG A 68 17.93 -24.99 6.55
C ARG A 68 16.49 -24.55 6.30
N ARG A 69 15.62 -24.62 7.31
CA ARG A 69 14.23 -24.19 7.21
C ARG A 69 14.12 -22.68 6.98
N GLN A 70 14.86 -21.88 7.72
CA GLN A 70 14.88 -20.42 7.56
C GLN A 70 15.46 -20.01 6.21
N ALA A 71 16.57 -20.63 5.77
CA ALA A 71 17.13 -20.40 4.44
C ALA A 71 16.14 -20.73 3.31
N ALA A 72 15.39 -21.82 3.43
CA ALA A 72 14.35 -22.18 2.47
C ALA A 72 13.18 -21.16 2.47
N MET A 73 12.79 -20.63 3.63
CA MET A 73 11.78 -19.57 3.71
C MET A 73 12.27 -18.26 3.10
N ALA A 74 13.50 -17.85 3.41
CA ALA A 74 14.14 -16.66 2.83
C ALA A 74 14.23 -16.77 1.31
N ALA A 75 14.65 -17.91 0.77
CA ALA A 75 14.70 -18.16 -0.67
C ALA A 75 13.31 -18.05 -1.33
N ARG A 76 12.26 -18.62 -0.71
CA ARG A 76 10.88 -18.48 -1.20
C ARG A 76 10.40 -17.03 -1.16
N GLY A 77 10.75 -16.28 -0.12
CA GLY A 77 10.47 -14.85 -0.01
C GLY A 77 11.14 -14.03 -1.11
N ALA A 78 12.42 -14.30 -1.36
CA ALA A 78 13.19 -13.64 -2.43
C ALA A 78 12.64 -13.95 -3.83
N VAL A 79 12.22 -15.19 -4.10
CA VAL A 79 11.56 -15.54 -5.37
C VAL A 79 10.22 -14.82 -5.53
N ARG A 80 9.40 -14.75 -4.48
CA ARG A 80 8.13 -13.99 -4.53
C ARG A 80 8.38 -12.49 -4.70
N ARG A 81 9.43 -11.95 -4.07
CA ARG A 81 9.83 -10.55 -4.24
C ARG A 81 10.29 -10.28 -5.67
N ARG A 82 11.19 -11.10 -6.22
CA ARG A 82 11.61 -11.00 -7.62
C ARG A 82 10.44 -11.11 -8.57
N ARG A 83 9.53 -12.07 -8.39
CA ARG A 83 8.31 -12.15 -9.21
C ARG A 83 7.44 -10.89 -9.12
N ARG A 84 7.36 -10.24 -7.96
CA ARG A 84 6.66 -8.95 -7.81
C ARG A 84 7.41 -7.81 -8.50
N GLU A 85 8.73 -7.76 -8.36
CA GLU A 85 9.59 -6.75 -8.98
C GLU A 85 9.61 -6.91 -10.51
N ASP A 86 9.71 -8.13 -11.03
CA ASP A 86 9.65 -8.47 -12.45
C ASP A 86 8.25 -8.17 -13.02
N ALA A 87 7.19 -8.54 -12.30
CA ALA A 87 5.83 -8.16 -12.68
C ALA A 87 5.69 -6.63 -12.71
N ALA A 88 6.15 -5.92 -11.67
CA ALA A 88 6.10 -4.46 -11.61
C ALA A 88 6.93 -3.81 -12.73
N GLY A 89 8.11 -4.36 -13.05
CA GLY A 89 8.94 -3.93 -14.17
C GLY A 89 8.26 -4.14 -15.52
N GLN A 90 7.58 -5.27 -15.71
CA GLN A 90 6.75 -5.53 -16.91
C GLN A 90 5.56 -4.57 -16.99
N TRP A 91 4.90 -4.26 -15.88
CA TRP A 91 3.85 -3.23 -15.84
C TRP A 91 4.38 -1.83 -16.17
N LEU A 92 5.61 -1.51 -15.77
CA LEU A 92 6.24 -0.22 -16.05
C LEU A 92 6.73 -0.11 -17.50
N GLN A 93 7.21 -1.20 -18.10
CA GLN A 93 7.63 -1.23 -19.51
C GLN A 93 6.46 -1.41 -20.50
N ALA A 94 5.36 -2.04 -20.09
CA ALA A 94 4.13 -2.12 -20.86
C ALA A 94 3.27 -0.83 -20.77
N ARG A 95 3.67 0.13 -19.94
CA ARG A 95 3.17 1.50 -20.07
C ARG A 95 3.85 2.12 -21.28
N ASP A 96 3.11 2.22 -22.38
CA ASP A 96 3.38 3.30 -23.34
C ASP A 96 3.50 4.60 -22.54
N PRO A 97 4.44 5.51 -22.89
CA PRO A 97 4.46 6.84 -22.31
C PRO A 97 3.06 7.40 -22.51
N CYS A 98 2.31 7.46 -21.41
CA CYS A 98 1.01 8.07 -21.41
C CYS A 98 1.29 9.53 -21.69
N ASP A 99 1.03 9.98 -22.92
CA ASP A 99 0.89 11.39 -23.19
C ASP A 99 -0.07 11.90 -22.12
N VAL A 100 0.46 12.76 -21.23
CA VAL A 100 -0.34 13.39 -20.21
C VAL A 100 -1.26 14.33 -20.97
N VAL A 101 -2.42 13.82 -21.39
CA VAL A 101 -3.40 14.63 -22.11
C VAL A 101 -3.81 15.72 -21.14
N ALA A 102 -3.36 16.94 -21.44
CA ALA A 102 -3.71 18.11 -20.68
C ALA A 102 -5.23 18.18 -20.60
N LEU A 103 -5.76 18.29 -19.38
CA LEU A 103 -7.20 18.40 -19.20
C LEU A 103 -7.69 19.64 -19.94
N PRO A 104 -8.79 19.53 -20.73
CA PRO A 104 -9.32 20.68 -21.45
C PRO A 104 -9.73 21.78 -20.48
N ALA A 105 -9.53 23.03 -20.89
CA ALA A 105 -9.96 24.17 -20.12
C ALA A 105 -11.49 24.13 -19.93
N LEU A 106 -11.93 24.35 -18.69
CA LEU A 106 -13.35 24.43 -18.38
C LEU A 106 -13.88 25.83 -18.73
N PRO A 107 -15.05 25.96 -19.38
CA PRO A 107 -15.66 27.26 -19.63
C PRO A 107 -16.08 27.96 -18.34
N THR A 108 -16.37 29.25 -18.44
CA THR A 108 -16.87 30.05 -17.31
C THR A 108 -18.20 29.46 -16.81
N MET A 109 -18.18 28.96 -15.56
CA MET A 109 -19.34 28.34 -14.91
C MET A 109 -19.36 28.61 -13.40
N PRO A 110 -20.48 28.46 -12.69
CA PRO A 110 -20.53 28.60 -11.23
C PRO A 110 -19.52 27.68 -10.52
N LEU A 111 -18.92 28.13 -9.41
CA LEU A 111 -17.86 27.37 -8.69
C LEU A 111 -18.31 25.95 -8.30
N ALA A 112 -19.56 25.80 -7.87
CA ALA A 112 -20.14 24.51 -7.50
C ALA A 112 -20.22 23.52 -8.68
N ALA A 113 -20.54 24.02 -9.89
CA ALA A 113 -20.54 23.25 -11.13
C ALA A 113 -19.11 22.93 -11.57
N ARG A 114 -18.18 23.89 -11.44
CA ARG A 114 -16.77 23.73 -11.80
C ARG A 114 -16.07 22.63 -11.01
N ARG A 115 -16.34 22.53 -9.71
CA ARG A 115 -15.80 21.46 -8.86
C ARG A 115 -16.25 20.08 -9.35
N VAL A 116 -17.52 19.90 -9.68
CA VAL A 116 -18.05 18.64 -10.22
C VAL A 116 -17.42 18.31 -11.58
N ALA A 117 -17.33 19.29 -12.47
CA ALA A 117 -16.74 19.11 -13.79
C ALA A 117 -15.26 18.69 -13.72
N ARG A 118 -14.47 19.31 -12.84
CA ARG A 118 -13.06 18.96 -12.64
C ARG A 118 -12.90 17.53 -12.11
N LEU A 119 -13.69 17.12 -11.11
CA LEU A 119 -13.63 15.76 -10.58
C LEU A 119 -14.03 14.71 -11.63
N ALA A 120 -15.03 15.02 -12.46
CA ALA A 120 -15.42 14.14 -13.56
C ALA A 120 -14.30 14.02 -14.62
N LEU A 121 -13.59 15.11 -14.94
CA LEU A 121 -12.42 15.08 -15.82
C LEU A 121 -11.26 14.25 -15.25
N HIS A 122 -11.14 14.16 -13.92
CA HIS A 122 -10.21 13.26 -13.25
C HIS A 122 -10.70 11.80 -13.18
N GLY A 123 -11.88 11.49 -13.73
CA GLY A 123 -12.39 10.12 -13.84
C GLY A 123 -13.11 9.58 -12.60
N LEU A 124 -13.52 10.45 -11.67
CA LEU A 124 -14.35 10.05 -10.54
C LEU A 124 -15.78 9.75 -11.01
N ASP A 125 -16.41 8.77 -10.39
CA ASP A 125 -17.80 8.42 -10.69
C ASP A 125 -18.81 9.30 -9.94
N ALA A 126 -20.09 9.17 -10.27
CA ALA A 126 -21.15 9.98 -9.68
C ALA A 126 -21.34 9.73 -8.18
N ALA A 127 -21.10 8.51 -7.69
CA ALA A 127 -21.23 8.20 -6.27
C ALA A 127 -20.07 8.80 -5.47
N GLU A 128 -18.85 8.71 -5.99
CA GLU A 128 -17.62 9.26 -5.42
C GLU A 128 -17.66 10.78 -5.38
N ILE A 129 -18.08 11.44 -6.47
CA ILE A 129 -18.20 12.90 -6.49
C ILE A 129 -19.23 13.35 -5.45
N ARG A 130 -20.38 12.67 -5.33
CA ARG A 130 -21.39 12.99 -4.32
C ARG A 130 -20.86 12.78 -2.91
N TRP A 131 -20.17 11.67 -2.67
CA TRP A 131 -19.56 11.37 -1.38
C TRP A 131 -18.49 12.41 -1.02
N LEU A 132 -17.59 12.75 -1.95
CA LEU A 132 -16.48 13.68 -1.74
C LEU A 132 -16.96 15.12 -1.54
N LEU A 133 -18.04 15.52 -2.21
CA LEU A 133 -18.60 16.86 -2.09
C LEU A 133 -19.70 16.95 -1.01
N GLY A 134 -20.24 15.83 -0.54
CA GLY A 134 -21.31 15.83 0.49
C GLY A 134 -22.61 16.37 -0.01
N ILE A 135 -22.96 16.04 -1.25
CA ILE A 135 -24.12 16.62 -1.92
C ILE A 135 -25.17 15.56 -2.19
N SER A 136 -26.44 15.96 -2.07
CA SER A 136 -27.56 15.09 -2.38
C SER A 136 -27.59 14.73 -3.88
N PRO A 137 -28.25 13.62 -4.26
CA PRO A 137 -28.48 13.29 -5.66
C PRO A 137 -29.15 14.41 -6.46
N GLN A 138 -30.07 15.16 -5.84
CA GLN A 138 -30.74 16.29 -6.47
C GLN A 138 -29.77 17.45 -6.73
N ALA A 139 -28.95 17.83 -5.75
CA ALA A 139 -27.94 18.88 -5.92
C ALA A 139 -26.90 18.50 -6.98
N PHE A 140 -26.53 17.23 -7.07
CA PHE A 140 -25.67 16.72 -8.13
C PHE A 140 -26.30 16.88 -9.52
N ARG A 141 -27.58 16.49 -9.69
CA ARG A 141 -28.31 16.68 -10.95
C ARG A 141 -28.41 18.14 -11.36
N GLN A 142 -28.72 19.04 -10.42
CA GLN A 142 -28.76 20.49 -10.69
C GLN A 142 -27.41 21.02 -11.19
N ARG A 143 -26.30 20.56 -10.58
CA ARG A 143 -24.94 20.93 -11.02
C ARG A 143 -24.61 20.38 -12.40
N LEU A 144 -25.03 19.15 -12.73
CA LEU A 144 -24.88 18.60 -14.09
C LEU A 144 -25.64 19.42 -15.13
N VAL A 145 -26.85 19.87 -14.83
CA VAL A 145 -27.62 20.76 -15.71
C VAL A 145 -26.88 22.10 -15.90
N SER A 146 -26.35 22.68 -14.82
CA SER A 146 -25.54 23.91 -14.90
C SER A 146 -24.29 23.74 -15.74
N ILE A 147 -23.59 22.60 -15.63
CA ILE A 147 -22.43 22.28 -16.47
C ILE A 147 -22.85 22.22 -17.92
N ARG A 148 -23.92 21.47 -18.25
CA ARG A 148 -24.41 21.33 -19.62
C ARG A 148 -24.75 22.67 -20.26
N LYS A 149 -25.43 23.56 -19.51
CA LYS A 149 -25.72 24.93 -19.97
C LYS A 149 -24.43 25.72 -20.23
N SER A 150 -23.47 25.66 -19.33
CA SER A 150 -22.20 26.40 -19.45
C SER A 150 -21.33 25.91 -20.61
N VAL A 151 -21.38 24.60 -20.90
CA VAL A 151 -20.70 24.01 -22.07
C VAL A 151 -21.43 24.40 -23.36
N ALA A 152 -22.76 24.43 -23.35
CA ALA A 152 -23.55 24.83 -24.52
C ALA A 152 -23.31 26.29 -24.90
N SER A 153 -23.12 27.18 -23.92
CA SER A 153 -22.81 28.60 -24.13
C SER A 153 -21.33 28.89 -24.37
N ALA A 154 -20.47 27.87 -24.37
CA ALA A 154 -19.03 28.07 -24.53
C ALA A 154 -18.63 28.34 -25.99
N PRO A 155 -17.51 29.05 -26.22
CA PRO A 155 -16.89 29.20 -27.53
C PRO A 155 -16.69 27.85 -28.27
N ALA A 156 -16.74 27.88 -29.60
CA ALA A 156 -16.73 26.67 -30.43
C ALA A 156 -15.45 25.84 -30.28
N ASP A 157 -14.31 26.50 -30.12
CA ASP A 157 -12.99 25.91 -29.83
C ASP A 157 -12.99 25.14 -28.50
N VAL A 158 -13.54 25.73 -27.43
CA VAL A 158 -13.64 25.07 -26.11
C VAL A 158 -14.56 23.85 -26.17
N ARG A 159 -15.69 23.96 -26.89
CA ARG A 159 -16.60 22.83 -27.08
C ARG A 159 -15.96 21.70 -27.87
N ALA A 160 -15.23 22.02 -28.95
CA ALA A 160 -14.50 21.06 -29.75
C ALA A 160 -13.42 20.34 -28.92
N ALA A 161 -12.66 21.07 -28.09
CA ALA A 161 -11.66 20.47 -27.20
C ALA A 161 -12.28 19.50 -26.18
N LEU A 162 -13.42 19.86 -25.58
CA LEU A 162 -14.13 18.98 -24.64
C LEU A 162 -14.71 17.74 -25.33
N GLN A 163 -15.23 17.87 -26.55
CA GLN A 163 -15.73 16.75 -27.34
C GLN A 163 -14.61 15.81 -27.78
N ALA A 164 -13.48 16.35 -28.24
CA ALA A 164 -12.29 15.58 -28.59
C ALA A 164 -11.76 14.80 -27.37
N PHE A 165 -11.73 15.43 -26.20
CA PHE A 165 -11.36 14.77 -24.95
C PHE A 165 -12.36 13.67 -24.56
N ALA A 166 -13.66 13.87 -24.73
CA ALA A 166 -14.67 12.85 -24.43
C ALA A 166 -14.64 11.67 -25.42
N ALA A 167 -14.27 11.91 -26.68
CA ALA A 167 -14.19 10.89 -27.73
C ALA A 167 -12.87 10.12 -27.73
N ALA A 168 -11.82 10.67 -27.11
CA ALA A 168 -10.53 9.99 -27.03
C ALA A 168 -10.62 8.72 -26.15
N PRO A 169 -9.97 7.62 -26.57
CA PRO A 169 -10.07 6.34 -25.87
C PRO A 169 -9.59 6.48 -24.42
N ALA A 170 -10.23 5.74 -23.51
CA ALA A 170 -10.03 5.84 -22.06
C ALA A 170 -8.57 5.64 -21.59
N SER A 171 -7.72 5.05 -22.44
CA SER A 171 -6.27 4.92 -22.26
C SER A 171 -5.50 6.25 -22.42
N ARG A 172 -6.05 7.24 -23.12
CA ARG A 172 -5.44 8.58 -23.36
C ARG A 172 -5.99 9.68 -22.44
N CYS A 173 -7.22 9.55 -21.93
CA CYS A 173 -7.93 10.66 -21.26
C CYS A 173 -7.81 10.70 -19.73
N ALA A 174 -6.76 10.13 -19.17
CA ALA A 174 -6.58 10.18 -17.74
C ALA A 174 -5.19 10.76 -17.42
N PRO A 175 -5.10 11.87 -16.66
CA PRO A 175 -3.83 12.39 -16.10
C PRO A 175 -3.10 11.36 -15.21
N MET A 176 -3.73 10.22 -14.98
CA MET A 176 -3.23 9.03 -14.34
C MET A 176 -3.62 7.88 -15.25
N PRO A 177 -2.70 7.05 -15.76
CA PRO A 177 -3.10 5.79 -16.39
C PRO A 177 -4.07 5.13 -15.41
N ARG A 178 -5.18 4.58 -15.88
CA ARG A 178 -6.04 3.77 -15.02
C ARG A 178 -5.46 2.34 -14.97
N PRO A 179 -4.47 1.97 -14.13
CA PRO A 179 -4.58 0.71 -13.42
C PRO A 179 -5.36 1.03 -12.15
N MET A 180 -6.59 1.54 -12.27
CA MET A 180 -7.57 1.31 -11.22
C MET A 180 -7.97 -0.16 -11.33
N GLY A 181 -7.02 -1.03 -11.02
CA GLY A 181 -7.13 -2.47 -11.16
C GLY A 181 -8.14 -3.06 -10.17
N PRO A 182 -8.22 -4.40 -10.09
CA PRO A 182 -9.11 -5.13 -9.18
C PRO A 182 -9.08 -4.64 -7.72
N ILE A 183 -8.01 -3.95 -7.30
CA ILE A 183 -7.86 -3.29 -6.00
C ILE A 183 -8.96 -2.24 -5.74
N ARG A 184 -9.40 -1.44 -6.73
CA ARG A 184 -10.50 -0.47 -6.53
C ARG A 184 -11.83 -1.21 -6.31
N CYS A 185 -12.09 -2.23 -7.12
CA CYS A 185 -13.25 -3.11 -6.93
C CYS A 185 -13.20 -3.78 -5.55
N VAL A 186 -12.03 -4.27 -5.11
CA VAL A 186 -11.84 -4.87 -3.79
C VAL A 186 -12.07 -3.85 -2.68
N LEU A 187 -11.57 -2.61 -2.79
CA LEU A 187 -11.81 -1.56 -1.79
C LEU A 187 -13.27 -1.11 -1.74
N GLN A 188 -13.95 -1.07 -2.90
CA GLN A 188 -15.38 -0.80 -2.98
C GLN A 188 -16.22 -1.94 -2.39
N HIS A 189 -15.86 -3.21 -2.66
CA HIS A 189 -16.56 -4.39 -2.13
C HIS A 189 -16.23 -4.70 -0.67
N ALA A 190 -15.05 -4.28 -0.18
CA ALA A 190 -14.66 -4.41 1.23
C ALA A 190 -15.49 -3.52 2.18
N ALA A 191 -16.46 -2.78 1.65
CA ALA A 191 -17.45 -2.03 2.42
C ALA A 191 -16.82 -1.21 3.55
N LEU A 192 -15.74 -0.46 3.25
CA LEU A 192 -15.12 0.50 4.19
C LEU A 192 -16.00 1.75 4.44
N GLY A 193 -17.31 1.58 4.39
CA GLY A 193 -18.32 2.59 4.68
C GLY A 193 -18.17 3.86 3.85
N SER A 194 -18.20 5.00 4.53
CA SER A 194 -18.06 6.35 3.97
C SER A 194 -16.60 6.69 3.67
N ALA A 195 -15.91 5.91 2.84
CA ALA A 195 -14.50 6.12 2.51
C ALA A 195 -14.22 5.94 1.01
N LEU A 196 -13.26 6.71 0.50
CA LEU A 196 -12.75 6.62 -0.87
C LEU A 196 -11.38 5.93 -0.86
N GLY A 197 -11.26 4.81 -1.56
CA GLY A 197 -10.01 4.08 -1.72
C GLY A 197 -9.28 4.45 -3.00
N THR A 198 -7.98 4.73 -2.91
CA THR A 198 -7.07 4.90 -4.04
C THR A 198 -5.72 4.24 -3.76
N HIS A 199 -4.77 4.33 -4.67
CA HIS A 199 -3.39 3.91 -4.46
C HIS A 199 -2.43 4.97 -4.97
N ASP A 200 -1.21 4.99 -4.42
CA ASP A 200 -0.12 5.81 -4.94
C ASP A 200 0.58 5.08 -6.13
N PRO A 201 1.50 5.74 -6.87
CA PRO A 201 2.25 5.10 -7.94
C PRO A 201 3.10 3.90 -7.50
N SER A 202 3.40 3.76 -6.19
CA SER A 202 4.14 2.62 -5.62
C SER A 202 3.24 1.42 -5.29
N GLY A 203 1.91 1.57 -5.42
CA GLY A 203 0.91 0.54 -5.13
C GLY A 203 0.46 0.49 -3.68
N GLN A 204 0.88 1.44 -2.84
CA GLN A 204 0.38 1.60 -1.48
C GLN A 204 -1.07 2.07 -1.50
N LEU A 205 -1.90 1.44 -0.68
CA LEU A 205 -3.33 1.74 -0.58
C LEU A 205 -3.53 3.00 0.27
N LEU A 206 -4.24 3.98 -0.29
CA LEU A 206 -4.65 5.19 0.39
C LEU A 206 -6.15 5.13 0.63
N LEU A 207 -6.58 5.31 1.87
CA LEU A 207 -7.99 5.39 2.24
C LEU A 207 -8.32 6.80 2.73
N ILE A 208 -9.22 7.48 2.05
CA ILE A 208 -9.69 8.81 2.41
C ILE A 208 -11.05 8.66 3.10
N ARG A 209 -11.15 9.05 4.37
CA ARG A 209 -12.40 9.06 5.14
C ARG A 209 -12.86 10.51 5.35
N ARG A 210 -14.19 10.72 5.36
CA ARG A 210 -14.77 12.01 5.76
C ARG A 210 -15.03 12.00 7.26
N GLY A 211 -14.27 12.84 7.98
CA GLY A 211 -14.31 13.02 9.42
C GLY A 211 -12.95 13.50 9.91
N ALA A 212 -12.91 14.49 10.80
CA ALA A 212 -11.67 14.92 11.42
C ALA A 212 -11.07 13.74 12.20
N HIS A 213 -9.76 13.55 12.12
CA HIS A 213 -9.05 12.67 13.03
C HIS A 213 -9.21 13.27 14.43
N THR A 214 -10.08 12.70 15.27
CA THR A 214 -10.18 13.06 16.70
C THR A 214 -9.09 12.39 17.54
N SER A 215 -8.15 11.68 16.91
CA SER A 215 -6.96 11.20 17.60
C SER A 215 -5.92 12.32 17.60
N ALA A 216 -5.62 12.83 18.80
CA ALA A 216 -4.45 13.68 19.00
C ALA A 216 -3.20 12.99 18.42
N PRO A 217 -2.25 13.72 17.82
CA PRO A 217 -1.00 13.14 17.35
C PRO A 217 -0.24 12.56 18.55
N GLY A 218 -0.34 11.23 18.73
CA GLY A 218 0.47 10.49 19.67
C GLY A 218 1.87 10.34 19.07
N GLY A 219 2.79 11.19 19.49
CA GLY A 219 4.21 11.00 19.20
C GLY A 219 4.72 9.70 19.83
N ASN A 220 5.73 9.08 19.22
CA ASN A 220 6.43 7.95 19.82
C ASN A 220 7.04 8.38 21.15
N VAL A 221 6.47 7.93 22.26
CA VAL A 221 7.15 8.02 23.55
C VAL A 221 8.13 6.86 23.59
N SER A 222 9.38 7.14 23.27
CA SER A 222 10.49 6.26 23.63
C SER A 222 10.64 6.30 25.15
N ALA A 223 10.37 5.16 25.79
CA ALA A 223 10.74 4.87 27.18
C ALA A 223 11.68 3.67 27.18
#